data_AF-A0A1M5CE33-F1
#
_entry.id   AF-A0A1M5CE33-F1
#
_cell.length_a   1.000
_cell.length_b   1.000
_cell.length_c   1.000
_cell.angle_alpha   90.00
_cell.angle_beta   90.00
_cell.angle_gamma   90.00
#
_symmetry.space_group_name_H-M   'P 1'
#
loop_
_entity.id
_entity.type
_entity.pdbx_description
1 polymer ?
#
loop_
_entity_poly.entity_id
_entity_poly.type
_entity_poly.pdbx_seq_one_letter_code
_entity_poly.pdbx_strand_id
1 'polypeptide(L)'
;MKCKTLHKKLIFFLEGDLPDKEQKEVREHLEHCADCAAFAQEMKKTLGILELEKSPEVTPFFYTRVKARLENQEEKAEERVGSPVWERVLQPVLFSLLLLAGIYGGFKIGEPAVPEYSPATYAKNELIPFLNDMQTEPLETFLMEQNNGN
;
A
#
# COMPACT_ATOMS: atom_id res chain seq x y z
N MET A 1 -15.29 45.16 -15.81
CA MET A 1 -16.03 45.23 -14.51
C MET A 1 -16.37 46.67 -14.14
N LYS A 2 -17.41 46.93 -13.32
CA LYS A 2 -17.74 48.28 -12.79
C LYS A 2 -16.94 48.58 -11.51
N CYS A 3 -16.58 49.84 -11.24
CA CYS A 3 -15.80 50.22 -10.04
C CYS A 3 -16.50 49.77 -8.73
N LYS A 4 -17.82 49.96 -8.63
CA LYS A 4 -18.60 49.54 -7.44
C LYS A 4 -18.57 48.03 -7.19
N THR A 5 -18.49 47.22 -8.25
CA THR A 5 -18.36 45.76 -8.11
C THR A 5 -16.93 45.36 -7.74
N LEU A 6 -15.92 46.08 -8.23
CA LEU A 6 -14.53 45.87 -7.83
C LEU A 6 -14.37 46.12 -6.33
N HIS A 7 -14.86 47.24 -5.81
CA HIS A 7 -14.65 47.62 -4.41
C HIS A 7 -15.19 46.56 -3.43
N LYS A 8 -16.29 45.87 -3.78
CA LYS A 8 -16.84 44.76 -2.98
C LYS A 8 -15.96 43.51 -3.01
N LYS A 9 -15.27 43.28 -4.12
CA LYS A 9 -14.43 42.10 -4.36
C LYS A 9 -12.95 42.34 -4.05
N LEU A 10 -12.57 43.59 -3.77
CA LEU A 10 -11.18 43.99 -3.65
C LEU A 10 -10.46 43.33 -2.46
N ILE A 11 -11.15 43.19 -1.33
CA ILE A 11 -10.59 42.53 -0.15
C ILE A 11 -10.22 41.08 -0.46
N PHE A 12 -11.17 40.32 -1.03
CA PHE A 12 -10.94 38.94 -1.45
C PHE A 12 -9.83 38.85 -2.52
N PHE A 13 -9.66 39.88 -3.36
CA PHE A 13 -8.59 39.91 -4.36
C PHE A 13 -7.22 40.11 -3.73
N LEU A 14 -7.12 40.96 -2.70
CA LEU A 14 -5.89 41.17 -1.94
C LEU A 14 -5.51 39.94 -1.11
N GLU A 15 -6.50 39.19 -0.62
CA GLU A 15 -6.32 37.95 0.15
C GLU A 15 -6.09 36.71 -0.73
N GLY A 16 -6.41 36.77 -2.03
CA GLY A 16 -6.23 35.67 -2.99
C GLY A 16 -7.42 34.71 -3.10
N ASP A 17 -8.57 35.05 -2.49
CA ASP A 17 -9.76 34.20 -2.35
C ASP A 17 -10.74 34.25 -3.53
N LEU A 18 -10.38 34.91 -4.64
CA LEU A 18 -11.20 34.89 -5.86
C LEU A 18 -10.86 33.72 -6.79
N PRO A 19 -11.86 33.18 -7.52
CA PRO A 19 -11.62 32.31 -8.66
C PRO A 19 -10.74 32.97 -9.73
N ASP A 20 -9.92 32.17 -10.43
CA ASP A 20 -8.95 32.64 -11.43
C ASP A 20 -9.53 33.60 -12.50
N LYS A 21 -10.76 33.34 -12.93
CA LYS A 21 -11.45 34.21 -13.91
C LYS A 21 -11.67 35.61 -13.36
N GLU A 22 -12.19 35.70 -12.13
CA GLU A 22 -12.49 36.99 -11.52
C GLU A 22 -11.21 37.71 -11.10
N GLN A 23 -10.16 37.00 -10.69
CA GLN A 23 -8.85 37.63 -10.45
C GLN A 23 -8.31 38.33 -11.70
N LYS A 24 -8.46 37.72 -12.89
CA LYS A 24 -8.02 38.34 -14.14
C LYS A 24 -8.84 39.60 -14.45
N GLU A 25 -10.15 39.55 -14.29
CA GLU A 25 -11.03 40.71 -14.50
C GLU A 25 -10.73 41.87 -13.54
N VAL A 26 -10.38 41.56 -12.29
CA VAL A 26 -9.96 42.58 -11.31
C VAL A 26 -8.61 43.19 -11.69
N ARG A 27 -7.61 42.35 -12.05
CA ARG A 27 -6.29 42.84 -12.52
C ARG A 27 -6.43 43.77 -13.72
N GLU A 28 -7.18 43.36 -14.73
CA GLU A 28 -7.41 44.17 -15.93
C GLU A 28 -8.06 45.51 -15.58
N HIS A 29 -9.04 45.53 -14.68
CA HIS A 29 -9.67 46.79 -14.27
C HIS A 29 -8.72 47.72 -13.50
N LEU A 30 -7.83 47.18 -12.66
CA LEU A 30 -6.83 47.96 -11.93
C LEU A 30 -5.78 48.58 -12.88
N GLU A 31 -5.48 47.94 -14.01
CA GLU A 31 -4.59 48.49 -15.04
C GLU A 31 -5.22 49.67 -15.78
N HIS A 32 -6.55 49.68 -15.94
CA HIS A 32 -7.26 50.69 -16.72
C HIS A 32 -7.92 51.79 -15.89
N CYS A 33 -8.05 51.63 -14.56
CA CYS A 33 -8.71 52.59 -13.68
C CYS A 33 -7.78 53.05 -12.54
N ALA A 34 -7.23 54.25 -12.67
CA ALA A 34 -6.33 54.85 -11.68
C ALA A 34 -6.97 55.02 -10.30
N ASP A 35 -8.26 55.39 -10.24
CA ASP A 35 -8.97 55.57 -8.96
C ASP A 35 -9.07 54.25 -8.18
N CYS A 36 -9.42 53.16 -8.86
CA CYS A 36 -9.50 51.85 -8.24
C CYS A 36 -8.12 51.32 -7.84
N ALA A 37 -7.07 51.62 -8.63
CA ALA A 37 -5.69 51.28 -8.30
C ALA A 37 -5.20 52.02 -7.04
N ALA A 38 -5.49 53.32 -6.92
CA ALA A 38 -5.16 54.10 -5.73
C ALA A 38 -5.87 53.55 -4.49
N PHE A 39 -7.17 53.25 -4.59
CA PHE A 39 -7.95 52.66 -3.51
C PHE A 39 -7.41 51.28 -3.08
N ALA A 40 -7.01 50.43 -4.04
CA ALA A 40 -6.38 49.15 -3.76
C ALA A 40 -5.05 49.28 -3.02
N GLN A 41 -4.22 50.27 -3.40
CA GLN A 41 -2.97 50.53 -2.70
C GLN A 41 -3.21 51.03 -1.27
N GLU A 42 -4.17 51.93 -1.06
CA GLU A 42 -4.53 52.42 0.27
C GLU A 42 -5.03 51.28 1.17
N MET A 43 -5.95 50.45 0.66
CA MET A 43 -6.43 49.27 1.37
C MET A 43 -5.29 48.31 1.74
N LYS A 44 -4.38 48.03 0.80
CA LYS A 44 -3.21 47.17 1.06
C LYS A 44 -2.31 47.74 2.15
N LYS A 45 -2.07 49.05 2.17
CA LYS A 45 -1.28 49.71 3.23
C LYS A 45 -1.95 49.55 4.59
N THR A 46 -3.25 49.78 4.67
CA THR A 46 -4.03 49.65 5.91
C THR A 46 -3.99 48.22 6.44
N LEU A 47 -4.14 47.21 5.57
CA LEU A 47 -4.04 45.80 5.96
C LEU A 47 -2.62 45.42 6.41
N GLY A 48 -1.59 45.94 5.75
CA GLY A 48 -0.19 45.68 6.10
C GLY A 48 0.26 46.22 7.45
N ILE A 49 -0.42 47.24 8.00
CA ILE A 49 -0.14 47.74 9.37
C ILE A 49 -0.42 46.64 10.40
N LEU A 50 -1.48 45.84 10.21
CA LEU A 50 -1.81 44.73 11.11
C LEU A 50 -0.77 43.60 11.03
N GLU A 51 -0.16 43.39 9.87
CA GLU A 51 0.92 42.39 9.70
C GLU A 51 2.20 42.80 10.43
N LEU A 52 2.50 44.09 10.49
CA LEU A 52 3.70 44.61 11.15
C LEU A 52 3.71 44.37 12.66
N GLU A 53 2.54 44.47 13.30
CA GLU A 53 2.36 44.18 14.72
C GLU A 53 2.37 42.67 15.00
N LYS A 54 1.94 41.87 14.02
CA LYS A 54 1.95 40.41 14.08
C LYS A 54 3.31 39.84 13.69
N SER A 55 4.38 40.34 14.31
CA SER A 55 5.69 39.70 14.32
C SER A 55 5.68 38.58 15.37
N PRO A 56 5.33 37.32 15.05
CA PRO A 56 5.53 36.24 16.00
C PRO A 56 7.03 36.15 16.28
N GLU A 57 7.42 36.09 17.55
CA GLU A 57 8.76 35.62 17.90
C GLU A 57 8.94 34.24 17.27
N VAL A 58 9.73 34.17 16.21
CA VAL A 58 9.94 32.93 15.46
C VAL A 58 10.63 31.97 16.43
N THR A 59 9.94 30.90 16.81
CA THR A 59 10.48 29.96 17.78
C THR A 59 11.87 29.49 17.33
N PRO A 60 12.87 29.41 18.23
CA PRO A 60 14.19 28.93 17.87
C PRO A 60 14.11 27.59 17.10
N PHE A 61 14.92 27.45 16.05
CA PHE A 61 14.97 26.28 15.16
C PHE A 61 13.73 26.01 14.28
N PHE A 62 12.75 26.92 14.20
CA PHE A 62 11.60 26.76 13.28
C PHE A 62 12.06 26.51 11.84
N TYR A 63 12.97 27.36 11.34
CA TYR A 63 13.51 27.24 10.00
C TYR A 63 14.21 25.90 9.78
N THR A 64 15.03 25.45 10.73
CA THR A 64 15.74 24.16 10.65
C THR A 64 14.76 23.00 10.56
N ARG A 65 13.68 23.00 11.38
CA ARG A 65 12.66 21.94 11.35
C ARG A 65 11.88 21.94 10.04
N VAL A 66 11.55 23.12 9.51
CA VAL A 66 10.84 23.24 8.22
C VAL A 66 11.73 22.77 7.08
N LYS A 67 12.99 23.22 7.04
CA LYS A 67 13.97 22.80 6.04
C LYS A 67 14.17 21.28 6.07
N ALA A 68 14.39 20.70 7.25
CA ALA A 68 14.53 19.26 7.39
C ALA A 68 13.28 18.51 6.90
N ARG A 69 12.07 19.03 7.11
CA ARG A 69 10.84 18.38 6.61
C ARG A 69 10.74 18.40 5.09
N LEU A 70 11.18 19.47 4.43
CA LEU A 70 11.20 19.55 2.97
C LEU A 70 12.25 18.61 2.37
N GLU A 71 13.47 18.64 2.89
CA GLU A 71 14.56 17.74 2.46
C GLU A 71 14.16 16.26 2.66
N ASN A 72 13.58 15.91 3.82
CA ASN A 72 13.09 14.55 4.06
C ASN A 72 11.92 14.14 3.14
N GLN A 73 11.15 15.08 2.60
CA GLN A 73 10.09 14.75 1.63
C GLN A 73 10.66 14.49 0.24
N GLU A 74 11.68 15.26 -0.16
CA GLU A 74 12.43 15.06 -1.40
C GLU A 74 13.24 13.75 -1.34
N GLU A 75 13.97 13.50 -0.26
CA GLU A 75 14.71 12.25 -0.05
C GLU A 75 13.77 11.03 -0.06
N LYS A 76 12.61 11.10 0.59
CA LYS A 76 11.61 10.00 0.52
C LYS A 76 10.96 9.85 -0.85
N ALA A 77 10.93 10.90 -1.66
CA ALA A 77 10.47 10.82 -3.04
C ALA A 77 11.55 10.17 -3.93
N GLU A 78 12.83 10.47 -3.70
CA GLU A 78 13.97 9.90 -4.43
C GLU A 78 14.27 8.45 -4.02
N GLU A 79 14.22 8.12 -2.72
CA GLU A 79 14.39 6.75 -2.21
C GLU A 79 13.28 5.80 -2.69
N ARG A 80 12.09 6.31 -3.04
CA ARG A 80 11.00 5.51 -3.64
C ARG A 80 11.23 5.16 -5.11
N VAL A 81 12.25 5.72 -5.76
CA VAL A 81 12.60 5.43 -7.16
C VAL A 81 13.68 4.32 -7.26
N GLY A 82 14.30 3.92 -6.15
CA GLY A 82 15.31 2.86 -6.04
C GLY A 82 14.78 1.47 -5.64
N SER A 83 13.85 0.92 -6.43
CA SER A 83 13.45 -0.51 -6.49
C SER A 83 13.21 -1.31 -5.19
N PRO A 84 12.00 -1.27 -4.60
CA PRO A 84 11.52 -2.33 -3.70
C PRO A 84 11.19 -3.65 -4.43
N VAL A 85 11.44 -3.74 -5.74
CA VAL A 85 11.14 -4.91 -6.57
C VAL A 85 12.24 -5.97 -6.47
N TRP A 86 13.51 -5.57 -6.30
CA TRP A 86 14.64 -6.52 -6.27
C TRP A 86 14.61 -7.40 -5.01
N GLU A 87 14.41 -6.82 -3.83
CA GLU A 87 14.26 -7.60 -2.58
C GLU A 87 12.99 -8.46 -2.57
N ARG A 88 11.90 -7.94 -3.17
CA ARG A 88 10.60 -8.64 -3.20
C ARG A 88 10.55 -9.79 -4.20
N VAL A 89 11.44 -9.83 -5.19
CA VAL A 89 11.53 -10.89 -6.21
C VAL A 89 12.70 -11.84 -5.95
N LEU A 90 13.86 -11.36 -5.47
CA LEU A 90 15.03 -12.20 -5.27
C LEU A 90 14.80 -13.25 -4.16
N GLN A 91 14.11 -12.87 -3.09
CA GLN A 91 13.79 -13.78 -1.98
C GLN A 91 12.90 -14.97 -2.42
N PRO A 92 11.73 -14.79 -3.07
CA PRO A 92 10.92 -15.93 -3.51
C PRO A 92 11.57 -16.75 -4.63
N VAL A 93 12.37 -16.13 -5.50
CA VAL A 93 13.08 -16.85 -6.58
C VAL A 93 14.12 -17.81 -5.99
N LEU A 94 14.90 -17.40 -4.98
CA LEU A 94 15.88 -18.28 -4.33
C LEU A 94 15.20 -19.51 -3.67
N PHE A 95 14.09 -19.30 -2.96
CA PHE A 95 13.33 -20.39 -2.36
C PHE A 95 12.75 -21.34 -3.41
N SER A 96 12.21 -20.81 -4.51
CA SER A 96 11.71 -21.63 -5.62
C SER A 96 12.83 -22.46 -6.27
N LEU A 97 14.02 -21.87 -6.46
CA LEU A 97 15.19 -22.56 -7.00
C LEU A 97 15.69 -23.68 -6.08
N LEU A 98 15.74 -23.44 -4.76
CA LEU A 98 16.09 -24.46 -3.77
C LEU A 98 15.09 -25.62 -3.75
N LEU A 99 13.79 -25.31 -3.84
CA LEU A 99 12.74 -26.33 -3.88
C LEU A 99 12.87 -27.19 -5.15
N LEU A 100 13.06 -26.57 -6.32
CA LEU A 100 13.29 -27.28 -7.57
C LEU A 100 14.58 -28.11 -7.55
N ALA A 101 15.67 -27.58 -7.00
CA ALA A 101 16.92 -28.32 -6.83
C ALA A 101 16.76 -29.51 -5.88
N GLY A 102 16.00 -29.36 -4.80
CA GLY A 102 15.67 -30.43 -3.86
C GLY A 102 14.81 -31.53 -4.50
N ILE A 103 13.77 -31.16 -5.27
CA ILE A 103 12.96 -32.11 -6.03
C ILE A 103 13.81 -32.85 -7.07
N TYR A 104 14.61 -32.11 -7.85
CA TYR A 104 15.46 -32.69 -8.89
C TYR A 104 16.52 -33.61 -8.30
N GLY A 105 17.19 -33.18 -7.23
CA GLY A 105 18.17 -33.99 -6.50
C GLY A 105 17.53 -35.22 -5.87
N GLY A 106 16.35 -35.06 -5.25
CA GLY A 106 15.56 -36.16 -4.72
C GLY A 106 15.15 -37.16 -5.79
N PHE A 107 14.75 -36.69 -6.98
CA PHE A 107 14.43 -37.54 -8.12
C PHE A 107 15.66 -38.32 -8.60
N LYS A 108 16.83 -37.67 -8.69
CA LYS A 108 18.07 -38.32 -9.13
C LYS A 108 18.61 -39.35 -8.13
N ILE A 109 18.46 -39.10 -6.83
CA ILE A 109 18.87 -40.03 -5.77
C ILE A 109 17.84 -41.16 -5.60
N GLY A 110 16.57 -40.84 -5.82
CA GLY A 110 15.44 -41.76 -5.72
C GLY A 110 15.10 -42.50 -7.00
N GLU A 111 15.91 -42.39 -8.06
CA GLU A 111 15.82 -43.21 -9.26
C GLU A 111 16.55 -44.53 -8.94
N PRO A 112 15.86 -45.59 -8.47
CA PRO A 112 16.51 -46.88 -8.35
C PRO A 112 16.97 -47.26 -9.76
N ALA A 113 18.24 -47.63 -9.91
CA ALA A 113 18.68 -48.37 -11.07
C ALA A 113 17.88 -49.67 -11.09
N VAL A 114 16.72 -49.66 -11.74
CA VAL A 114 15.89 -50.84 -11.96
C VAL A 114 16.70 -51.76 -12.86
N PRO A 115 17.21 -52.91 -12.37
CA PRO A 115 17.55 -53.98 -13.27
C PRO A 115 16.22 -54.54 -13.81
N GLU A 116 16.25 -54.99 -15.06
CA GLU A 116 15.13 -55.50 -15.85
C GLU A 116 14.05 -56.27 -15.08
N TYR A 117 12.80 -55.86 -15.31
CA TYR A 117 11.60 -56.69 -15.51
C TYR A 117 11.33 -57.86 -14.52
N SER A 118 10.32 -57.68 -13.65
CA SER A 118 9.47 -58.80 -13.23
C SER A 118 8.07 -58.30 -12.78
N PRO A 119 6.96 -58.81 -13.34
CA PRO A 119 5.61 -58.35 -13.03
C PRO A 119 5.06 -59.12 -11.83
N ALA A 120 5.10 -58.51 -10.65
CA ALA A 120 4.36 -58.97 -9.47
C ALA A 120 3.89 -57.77 -8.64
N THR A 121 2.93 -57.05 -9.24
CA THR A 121 1.66 -56.64 -8.62
C THR A 121 1.59 -56.74 -7.09
N TYR A 122 1.64 -55.57 -6.45
CA TYR A 122 0.89 -55.16 -5.26
C TYR A 122 0.38 -56.29 -4.35
N ALA A 123 1.14 -56.62 -3.31
CA ALA A 123 0.57 -57.28 -2.15
C ALA A 123 1.37 -56.93 -0.88
N LYS A 124 0.65 -56.26 0.03
CA LYS A 124 0.51 -56.63 1.45
C LYS A 124 1.74 -56.50 2.35
N ASN A 125 1.43 -56.13 3.58
CA ASN A 125 2.28 -56.06 4.77
C ASN A 125 3.09 -54.77 4.81
N GLU A 126 2.61 -53.71 5.45
CA GLU A 126 2.75 -53.72 6.92
C GLU A 126 1.75 -52.88 7.72
N LEU A 127 0.75 -52.22 7.12
CA LEU A 127 0.02 -51.20 7.91
C LEU A 127 -1.33 -51.54 8.54
N ILE A 128 -2.01 -52.68 8.27
CA ILE A 128 -3.34 -52.90 8.89
C ILE A 128 -3.67 -54.38 9.18
N PRO A 129 -3.21 -54.94 10.32
CA PRO A 129 -3.80 -56.13 10.92
C PRO A 129 -4.91 -55.82 11.94
N PHE A 130 -4.99 -54.59 12.47
CA PHE A 130 -5.82 -54.23 13.62
C PHE A 130 -7.23 -53.70 13.29
N LEU A 131 -7.62 -53.58 12.02
CA LEU A 131 -8.93 -53.01 11.63
C LEU A 131 -9.90 -54.02 11.02
N ASN A 132 -9.58 -55.33 11.03
CA ASN A 132 -10.42 -56.33 10.37
C ASN A 132 -11.16 -57.26 11.35
N ASP A 133 -11.90 -56.64 12.28
CA ASP A 133 -12.71 -57.36 13.28
C ASP A 133 -13.92 -58.09 12.68
N MET A 134 -14.30 -57.79 11.43
CA MET A 134 -15.37 -58.54 10.73
C MET A 134 -14.98 -59.96 10.31
N GLN A 135 -13.69 -60.32 10.38
CA GLN A 135 -13.21 -61.66 10.04
C GLN A 135 -12.92 -62.53 11.27
N THR A 136 -12.74 -61.92 12.44
CA THR A 136 -12.46 -62.62 13.70
C THR A 136 -13.72 -63.19 14.34
N GLU A 137 -14.90 -62.61 14.08
CA GLU A 137 -16.19 -63.18 14.48
C GLU A 137 -17.12 -63.37 13.27
N PRO A 138 -17.21 -64.58 12.70
CA PRO A 138 -18.14 -64.85 11.61
C PRO A 138 -19.58 -64.68 12.10
N LEU A 139 -20.43 -64.07 11.26
CA LEU A 139 -21.85 -63.79 11.52
C LEU A 139 -22.64 -65.03 12.03
N GLU A 140 -22.15 -66.23 11.73
CA GLU A 140 -22.71 -67.49 12.20
C GLU A 140 -22.70 -67.62 13.73
N THR A 141 -21.66 -67.14 14.41
CA THR A 141 -21.58 -67.19 15.89
C THR A 141 -22.67 -66.33 16.53
N PHE A 142 -22.91 -65.12 15.99
CA PHE A 142 -24.00 -64.24 16.41
C PHE A 142 -25.38 -64.86 16.19
N LEU A 143 -25.58 -65.58 15.09
CA LEU A 143 -26.86 -66.24 14.79
C LEU A 143 -27.10 -67.48 15.67
N MET A 144 -26.04 -68.22 16.04
CA MET A 144 -26.15 -69.35 16.97
C MET A 144 -26.48 -68.89 18.40
N GLU A 145 -25.93 -67.77 18.83
CA GLU A 145 -26.13 -67.24 20.19
C GLU A 145 -27.54 -66.67 20.39
N GLN A 146 -28.14 -66.05 19.36
CA GLN A 146 -29.54 -65.59 19.41
C GLN A 146 -30.56 -66.74 19.41
N ASN A 147 -30.25 -67.88 18.80
CA ASN A 147 -31.18 -69.02 18.70
C ASN A 147 -31.16 -69.95 19.93
N ASN A 148 -30.12 -69.87 20.77
CA ASN A 148 -30.01 -70.65 22.02
C ASN A 148 -30.51 -69.89 23.27
N GLY A 149 -31.12 -68.71 23.10
CA GLY A 149 -31.73 -67.92 24.16
C GLY A 149 -33.25 -68.12 24.26
N ASN A 150 -33.69 -69.33 24.59
CA ASN A 150 -35.02 -69.62 25.16
C ASN A 150 -34.96 -70.84 26.08
#